data_AF-A0A8T5RGD7-F1
#
_entry.id   AF-A0A8T5RGD7-F1
#
_cell.length_a   1.000
_cell.length_b   1.000
_cell.length_c   1.000
_cell.angle_alpha   90.00
_cell.angle_beta   90.00
_cell.angle_gamma   90.00
#
_symmetry.space_group_name_H-M   'P 1'
#
loop_
_entity.id
_entity.type
_entity.pdbx_description
1 polymer ?
#
loop_
_entity_poly.entity_id
_entity_poly.type
_entity_poly.pdbx_seq_one_letter_code
_entity_poly.pdbx_strand_id
1 'polypeptide(L)'
;MNKNIKLVLKESQIYLFGSIIEGNLVAASDIDILIIAEVPKKHLKRAEIIAIIEEKSGLPLSHPFEFHLLTQEEFDRWSEIYKIKFEDISSYI
;
A
#
# COMPACT_ATOMS: atom_id res chain seq x y z
N MET A 1 5.27 -9.44 -5.32
CA MET A 1 4.38 -8.26 -5.39
C MET A 1 5.18 -6.99 -5.65
N ASN A 2 6.25 -6.75 -4.90
CA ASN A 2 7.12 -5.57 -4.95
C ASN A 2 7.70 -5.29 -6.34
N LYS A 3 8.20 -6.33 -7.03
CA LYS A 3 8.68 -6.18 -8.41
C LYS A 3 7.62 -5.60 -9.35
N ASN A 4 6.35 -5.99 -9.18
CA ASN A 4 5.26 -5.50 -10.02
C ASN A 4 4.85 -4.08 -9.65
N ILE A 5 4.81 -3.77 -8.35
CA ILE A 5 4.58 -2.41 -7.85
C ILE A 5 5.68 -1.48 -8.40
N LYS A 6 6.95 -1.86 -8.31
CA LYS A 6 8.08 -1.08 -8.86
C LYS A 6 8.08 -0.95 -10.38
N LEU A 7 7.48 -1.90 -11.11
CA LEU A 7 7.29 -1.75 -12.57
C LEU A 7 6.26 -0.67 -12.91
N VAL A 8 5.26 -0.47 -12.05
CA VAL A 8 4.22 0.55 -12.21
C VAL A 8 4.66 1.89 -11.61
N LEU A 9 5.38 1.85 -10.49
CA LEU A 9 5.85 2.99 -9.69
C LEU A 9 7.35 2.82 -9.37
N LYS A 10 8.21 3.30 -10.27
CA LYS A 10 9.67 3.03 -10.29
C LYS A 10 10.42 3.30 -8.97
N GLU A 11 10.00 4.32 -8.22
CA GLU A 11 10.66 4.76 -6.97
C GLU A 11 9.74 4.58 -5.76
N SER A 12 8.87 3.57 -5.79
CA SER A 12 7.94 3.31 -4.69
C SER A 12 8.62 2.73 -3.46
N GLN A 13 8.25 3.24 -2.29
CA GLN A 13 8.53 2.66 -0.98
C GLN A 13 7.28 1.89 -0.52
N ILE A 14 7.44 0.68 0.01
CA ILE A 14 6.32 -0.22 0.32
C ILE A 14 6.40 -0.64 1.78
N TYR A 15 5.31 -0.41 2.50
CA TYR A 15 5.21 -0.64 3.93
C TYR A 15 3.97 -1.46 4.28
N LEU A 16 4.07 -2.25 5.33
CA LEU A 16 2.93 -2.83 6.02
C LEU A 16 2.49 -1.85 7.11
N PHE A 17 1.19 -1.62 7.29
CA PHE A 17 0.69 -0.80 8.40
C PHE A 17 -0.63 -1.34 8.95
N GLY A 18 -1.24 -0.61 9.90
CA GLY A 18 -2.56 -0.95 10.40
C GLY A 18 -2.56 -2.09 11.42
N SER A 19 -3.68 -2.82 11.48
CA SER A 19 -3.98 -3.77 12.56
C SER A 19 -2.93 -4.89 12.74
N ILE A 20 -2.26 -5.26 11.64
CA ILE A 20 -1.18 -6.26 11.64
C ILE A 20 0.06 -5.77 12.39
N ILE A 21 0.42 -4.49 12.27
CA ILE A 21 1.53 -3.88 13.02
C ILE A 21 1.14 -3.60 14.47
N GLU A 22 -0.14 -3.32 14.72
CA GLU A 22 -0.65 -3.05 16.06
C GLU A 22 -0.88 -4.31 16.91
N GLY A 23 -0.79 -5.51 16.31
CA GLY A 23 -1.03 -6.78 16.97
C GLY A 23 -2.51 -7.07 17.24
N ASN A 24 -3.42 -6.34 16.57
CA ASN A 24 -4.87 -6.43 16.73
C ASN A 24 -5.56 -7.15 15.54
N LEU A 25 -4.79 -7.92 14.77
CA LEU A 25 -5.29 -8.62 13.58
C LEU A 25 -6.36 -9.66 13.95
N VAL A 26 -7.54 -9.56 13.33
CA VAL A 26 -8.60 -10.57 13.41
C VAL A 26 -8.80 -11.25 12.07
N ALA A 27 -9.49 -12.39 12.03
CA ALA A 27 -9.70 -13.17 10.80
C ALA A 27 -10.43 -12.40 9.68
N ALA A 28 -11.15 -11.33 10.04
CA ALA A 28 -11.86 -10.46 9.10
C ALA A 28 -11.09 -9.16 8.77
N SER A 29 -9.85 -9.02 9.25
CA SER A 29 -9.03 -7.84 8.97
C SER A 29 -8.40 -7.93 7.59
N ASP A 30 -8.42 -6.81 6.88
CA ASP A 30 -7.58 -6.60 5.72
C ASP A 30 -6.10 -6.43 6.13
N ILE A 31 -5.20 -6.68 5.18
CA ILE A 31 -3.76 -6.48 5.27
C ILE A 31 -3.45 -5.18 4.54
N ASP A 32 -3.29 -4.11 5.31
CA ASP A 32 -3.02 -2.79 4.78
C ASP A 32 -1.58 -2.67 4.25
N ILE A 33 -1.47 -2.40 2.95
CA ILE A 33 -0.20 -2.14 2.25
C ILE A 33 -0.15 -0.68 1.87
N LEU A 34 0.78 0.06 2.45
CA LEU A 34 1.06 1.44 2.11
C LEU A 34 2.14 1.51 1.03
N ILE A 35 1.86 2.25 -0.04
CA ILE A 35 2.81 2.51 -1.12
C ILE A 35 3.01 4.02 -1.25
N ILE A 36 4.23 4.48 -0.99
CA ILE A 36 4.62 5.89 -1.14
C ILE A 36 5.32 6.05 -2.48
N ALA A 37 4.76 6.87 -3.36
CA ALA A 37 5.32 7.17 -4.68
C ALA A 37 4.79 8.49 -5.25
N GLU A 38 5.31 8.92 -6.39
CA GLU A 38 4.65 9.95 -7.18
C GLU A 38 3.34 9.40 -7.77
N VAL A 39 2.21 9.78 -7.18
CA VAL A 39 0.89 9.29 -7.54
C VAL A 39 -0.05 10.43 -7.97
N PRO A 40 -0.98 10.19 -8.92
CA PRO A 40 -1.89 11.22 -9.40
C PRO A 40 -2.85 11.69 -8.30
N LYS A 41 -3.22 12.99 -8.29
CA LYS A 41 -4.17 13.54 -7.32
C LYS A 41 -5.60 12.99 -7.47
N LYS A 42 -5.98 12.50 -8.65
CA LYS A 42 -7.33 12.00 -8.91
C LYS A 42 -7.48 10.57 -8.38
N HIS A 43 -8.45 10.35 -7.50
CA HIS A 43 -8.73 9.03 -6.93
C HIS A 43 -8.99 7.94 -7.98
N LEU A 44 -9.72 8.26 -9.05
CA LEU A 44 -9.96 7.30 -10.14
C LEU A 44 -8.66 6.79 -10.77
N LYS A 45 -7.66 7.68 -10.94
CA LYS A 45 -6.36 7.29 -11.49
C LYS A 45 -5.55 6.45 -10.51
N ARG A 46 -5.70 6.68 -9.20
CA ARG A 46 -5.09 5.81 -8.17
C ARG A 46 -5.73 4.42 -8.19
N ALA A 47 -7.06 4.33 -8.33
CA ALA A 47 -7.77 3.06 -8.44
C ALA A 47 -7.35 2.26 -9.68
N GLU A 48 -7.19 2.92 -10.84
CA GLU A 48 -6.64 2.28 -12.05
C GLU A 48 -5.23 1.71 -11.80
N ILE A 49 -4.37 2.43 -11.08
CA ILE A 49 -3.02 1.95 -10.73
C ILE A 49 -3.09 0.72 -9.82
N ILE A 50 -3.96 0.73 -8.81
CA ILE A 50 -4.16 -0.41 -7.89
C ILE A 50 -4.62 -1.64 -8.68
N ALA A 51 -5.61 -1.50 -9.56
CA ALA A 51 -6.10 -2.60 -10.39
C ALA A 51 -5.00 -3.22 -11.26
N ILE A 52 -4.11 -2.38 -11.82
CA ILE A 52 -2.95 -2.86 -12.60
C ILE A 52 -1.95 -3.61 -11.71
N ILE A 53 -1.72 -3.15 -10.48
CA ILE A 53 -0.85 -3.81 -9.51
C ILE A 53 -1.41 -5.19 -9.12
N GLU A 54 -2.72 -5.26 -8.84
CA GLU A 54 -3.44 -6.49 -8.50
C GLU A 54 -3.35 -7.51 -9.64
N GLU A 55 -3.68 -7.08 -10.87
CA GLU A 55 -3.61 -7.90 -12.08
C GLU A 55 -2.18 -8.42 -12.33
N LYS A 56 -1.17 -7.54 -12.32
CA LYS A 56 0.23 -7.94 -12.52
C LYS A 56 0.76 -8.85 -11.42
N SER A 57 0.21 -8.73 -10.21
CA SER A 57 0.58 -9.58 -9.08
C SER A 57 -0.18 -10.90 -9.05
N GLY A 58 -1.09 -11.13 -10.00
CA GLY A 58 -1.87 -12.36 -10.09
C GLY A 58 -2.77 -12.57 -8.88
N LEU A 59 -3.22 -11.48 -8.25
CA LEU A 59 -4.07 -11.58 -7.08
C LEU A 59 -5.46 -12.09 -7.49
N PRO A 60 -6.07 -12.98 -6.67
CA PRO A 60 -7.44 -13.42 -6.90
C PRO A 60 -8.42 -12.26 -6.76
N LEU A 61 -9.61 -12.37 -7.37
CA LEU A 61 -10.67 -11.36 -7.27
C LEU A 61 -11.06 -11.00 -5.83
N SER A 62 -10.87 -11.93 -4.89
CA SER A 62 -11.03 -11.70 -3.46
C SER A 62 -9.71 -12.00 -2.78
N HIS A 63 -9.09 -10.96 -2.21
CA HIS A 63 -7.86 -11.03 -1.46
C HIS A 63 -7.96 -10.12 -0.23
N PRO A 64 -7.16 -10.39 0.82
CA PRO A 64 -7.19 -9.58 2.03
C PRO A 64 -6.36 -8.29 1.91
N PHE A 65 -5.65 -8.04 0.80
CA PHE A 65 -4.78 -6.86 0.70
C PHE A 65 -5.58 -5.58 0.40
N GLU A 66 -5.36 -4.54 1.19
CA GLU A 66 -5.86 -3.19 0.90
C GLU A 66 -4.68 -2.27 0.57
N PHE A 67 -4.67 -1.69 -0.64
CA PHE A 67 -3.56 -0.86 -1.11
C PHE A 67 -3.85 0.64 -0.91
N HIS A 68 -2.99 1.30 -0.14
CA HIS A 68 -3.04 2.75 0.10
C HIS A 68 -1.93 3.43 -0.69
N LEU A 69 -2.29 4.20 -1.71
CA LEU A 69 -1.34 4.98 -2.52
C LEU A 69 -1.25 6.41 -1.98
N LEU A 70 -0.07 6.81 -1.47
CA LEU A 70 0.18 8.17 -0.97
C LEU A 70 1.39 8.82 -1.67
N THR A 71 1.37 10.15 -1.77
CA THR A 71 2.59 10.93 -2.00
C THR A 71 3.39 11.04 -0.69
N GLN A 72 4.68 11.41 -0.80
CA GLN A 72 5.51 11.66 0.40
C GLN A 72 4.86 12.71 1.32
N GLU A 73 4.35 13.81 0.76
CA GLU A 73 3.68 14.87 1.52
C GLU A 73 2.41 14.37 2.25
N GLU A 74 1.62 13.51 1.58
CA GLU A 74 0.42 12.93 2.19
C GLU A 74 0.78 11.99 3.34
N PHE A 75 1.82 11.19 3.16
CA PHE A 75 2.33 10.29 4.18
C PHE A 75 2.89 11.04 5.40
N ASP A 76 3.67 12.10 5.19
CA ASP A 76 4.23 12.90 6.28
C ASP A 76 3.10 13.50 7.13
N ARG A 77 2.07 14.04 6.47
CA ARG A 77 0.87 14.57 7.14
C ARG A 77 0.10 13.48 7.90
N TRP A 78 -0.06 12.31 7.30
CA TRP A 78 -0.71 11.18 7.96
C TRP A 78 0.06 10.72 9.20
N SER A 79 1.38 10.64 9.10
CA SER A 79 2.26 10.27 10.21
C SER A 79 2.20 11.29 11.34
N GLU A 80 2.13 12.58 11.03
CA GLU A 80 1.98 13.65 12.02
C GLU A 80 0.64 13.56 12.78
N ILE A 81 -0.47 13.36 12.05
CA ILE A 81 -1.82 13.35 12.63
C ILE A 81 -2.10 12.05 13.40
N TYR A 82 -1.80 10.92 12.78
CA TYR A 82 -2.23 9.60 13.26
C TYR A 82 -1.14 8.81 13.98
N LYS A 83 0.12 9.27 13.95
CA LYS A 83 1.28 8.58 14.53
C LYS A 83 1.35 7.11 14.09
N ILE A 84 1.17 6.92 12.78
CA ILE A 84 1.06 5.60 12.15
C ILE A 84 2.30 4.78 12.44
N LYS A 85 2.10 3.52 12.81
CA LYS A 85 3.17 2.52 12.87
C LYS A 85 3.19 1.73 11.57
N PHE A 86 4.37 1.53 11.03
CA PHE A 86 4.56 0.82 9.78
C PHE A 86 5.89 0.07 9.79
N GLU A 87 6.00 -0.96 8.98
CA GLU A 87 7.21 -1.76 8.79
C GLU A 87 7.57 -1.81 7.30
N ASP A 88 8.85 -1.56 6.98
CA ASP A 88 9.35 -1.67 5.61
C ASP A 88 9.36 -3.15 5.20
N ILE A 89 8.59 -3.46 4.16
CA ILE A 89 8.46 -4.82 3.63
C ILE A 89 9.09 -4.98 2.26
N SER A 90 9.88 -4.00 1.81
CA SER A 90 10.60 -4.02 0.53
C SER A 90 11.53 -5.23 0.37
N SER A 91 11.85 -5.92 1.46
CA SER A 91 12.70 -7.12 1.47
C SER A 91 11.92 -8.44 1.39
N TYR A 92 10.61 -8.44 1.67
CA TYR A 92 9.80 -9.66 1.84
C TYR A 92 8.88 -9.97 0.65
N ILE A 93 8.49 -8.96 -0.12
CA ILE A 93 7.52 -9.07 -1.23
C ILE A 93 8.13 -8.76 -2.59
#